data_AF-D6YTL8-F1
#
_entry.id   AF-D6YTL8-F1
#
_cell.length_a   1.000
_cell.length_b   1.000
_cell.length_c   1.000
_cell.angle_alpha   90.00
_cell.angle_beta   90.00
_cell.angle_gamma   90.00
#
_symmetry.space_group_name_H-M   'P 1'
#
loop_
_entity.id
_entity.type
_entity.pdbx_description
1 polymer ?
#
loop_
_entity_poly.entity_id
_entity_poly.type
_entity_poly.pdbx_seq_one_letter_code
_entity_poly.pdbx_strand_id
1 'polypeptide(L)'
;MSTKQKKKLCWNCEGRVSFEEENCPYCSVYLGPAIEKDGKQNVLAPPYQIIEEEEDLDALESPYQIEGDSAAEEVPELDEAKNDMRQVVLPLGMLSAGSLFFLFGLMLLIFSDHGTLTLSWSADYWYLYVLLALPALFFGWVSLGRSDLQGE
;
A
#
# COMPACT_ATOMS: atom_id res chain seq x y z
N MET A 1 24.26 -31.12 4.81
CA MET A 1 23.23 -30.53 5.68
C MET A 1 22.78 -29.24 5.01
N SER A 2 21.52 -29.16 4.57
CA SER A 2 20.98 -27.95 3.94
C SER A 2 20.41 -27.04 5.02
N THR A 3 21.14 -25.98 5.36
CA THR A 3 20.70 -24.96 6.31
C THR A 3 19.68 -24.05 5.62
N LYS A 4 18.41 -24.10 6.06
CA LYS A 4 17.37 -23.20 5.56
C LYS A 4 17.70 -21.76 5.99
N GLN A 5 18.02 -20.90 5.03
CA GLN A 5 18.20 -19.48 5.27
C GLN A 5 16.89 -18.85 5.76
N LYS A 6 16.97 -18.03 6.81
CA LYS A 6 15.83 -17.29 7.34
C LYS A 6 15.56 -16.07 6.45
N LYS A 7 14.29 -15.76 6.20
CA LYS A 7 13.85 -14.62 5.39
C LYS A 7 12.90 -13.73 6.21
N LYS A 8 12.97 -12.41 6.03
CA LYS A 8 12.03 -11.43 6.60
C LYS A 8 11.22 -10.78 5.47
N LEU A 9 10.07 -10.21 5.80
CA LEU A 9 9.22 -9.48 4.84
C LEU A 9 9.51 -7.98 4.95
N CYS A 10 9.65 -7.31 3.81
CA CYS A 10 9.71 -5.86 3.75
C CYS A 10 8.33 -5.28 4.08
N TRP A 11 8.26 -4.33 5.02
CA TRP A 11 7.01 -3.70 5.42
C TRP A 11 6.43 -2.75 4.35
N ASN A 12 7.25 -2.28 3.41
CA ASN A 12 6.83 -1.32 2.38
C ASN A 12 6.32 -1.98 1.10
N CYS A 13 7.00 -3.02 0.62
CA CYS A 13 6.69 -3.65 -0.68
C CYS A 13 6.36 -5.15 -0.58
N GLU A 14 6.23 -5.69 0.64
CA GLU A 14 5.95 -7.10 0.92
C GLU A 14 6.97 -8.09 0.29
N GLY A 15 8.13 -7.60 -0.12
CA GLY A 15 9.21 -8.40 -0.68
C GLY A 15 9.83 -9.31 0.39
N ARG A 16 10.13 -10.57 0.05
CA ARG A 16 10.83 -11.48 0.95
C ARG A 16 12.33 -11.28 0.80
N VAL A 17 12.96 -10.74 1.83
CA VAL A 17 14.39 -10.39 1.83
C VAL A 17 15.18 -11.29 2.77
N SER A 18 16.50 -11.37 2.57
CA SER A 18 17.37 -12.09 3.50
C SER A 18 17.32 -11.42 4.88
N PHE A 19 17.47 -12.21 5.95
CA PHE A 19 17.48 -11.64 7.30
C PHE A 19 18.69 -10.71 7.52
N GLU A 20 19.81 -11.00 6.86
CA GLU A 20 21.09 -10.28 6.91
C GLU A 20 21.06 -8.90 6.20
N GLU A 21 20.05 -8.64 5.38
CA GLU A 21 20.00 -7.45 4.53
C GLU A 21 19.38 -6.27 5.28
N GLU A 22 20.11 -5.16 5.36
CA GLU A 22 19.66 -3.94 6.05
C GLU A 22 18.73 -3.08 5.19
N ASN A 23 18.83 -3.19 3.86
CA ASN A 23 17.99 -2.44 2.93
C ASN A 23 17.22 -3.41 2.04
N CYS A 24 15.96 -3.08 1.77
CA CYS A 24 15.15 -3.87 0.85
C CYS A 24 15.67 -3.70 -0.59
N PRO A 25 16.06 -4.77 -1.30
CA PRO A 25 16.53 -4.67 -2.68
C PRO A 25 15.43 -4.23 -3.66
N TYR A 26 14.16 -4.40 -3.29
CA TYR A 26 13.02 -4.08 -4.16
C TYR A 26 12.61 -2.61 -4.12
N CYS A 27 12.67 -1.98 -2.94
CA CYS A 27 12.15 -0.62 -2.73
C CYS A 27 13.13 0.29 -1.99
N SER A 28 14.36 -0.17 -1.72
CA SER A 28 15.44 0.58 -1.04
C SER A 28 15.13 1.07 0.38
N VAL A 29 14.03 0.61 0.97
CA VAL A 29 13.65 0.96 2.35
C VAL A 29 14.54 0.23 3.35
N TYR A 30 14.99 0.96 4.37
CA TYR A 30 15.77 0.42 5.49
C TYR A 30 14.91 -0.51 6.36
N LEU A 31 15.39 -1.73 6.59
CA LEU A 31 14.73 -2.84 7.29
C LEU A 31 15.36 -3.17 8.66
N GLY A 32 16.31 -2.33 9.12
CA GLY A 32 17.00 -2.52 10.39
C GLY A 32 18.09 -3.60 10.35
N PRO A 33 19.06 -3.54 11.28
CA PRO A 33 20.18 -4.47 11.33
C PRO A 33 19.71 -5.87 11.72
N ALA A 34 20.32 -6.87 11.10
CA ALA A 34 20.16 -8.26 11.51
C ALA A 34 20.93 -8.46 12.82
N ILE A 35 20.24 -8.57 13.95
CA ILE A 35 20.89 -8.95 15.20
C ILE A 35 21.36 -10.40 15.05
N GLU A 36 22.65 -10.58 14.79
CA GLU A 36 23.28 -11.89 14.75
C GLU A 36 23.21 -12.56 16.13
N LYS A 37 22.91 -13.85 16.09
CA LYS A 37 22.69 -14.67 17.26
C LYS A 37 24.01 -14.96 17.96
N ASP A 38 24.17 -14.44 19.17
CA ASP A 38 24.56 -15.26 20.30
C ASP A 38 23.84 -14.79 21.57
N GLY A 39 23.05 -15.68 22.17
CA GLY A 39 22.48 -15.49 23.51
C GLY A 39 21.12 -14.77 23.58
N LYS A 40 20.04 -15.50 23.30
CA LYS A 40 18.65 -15.26 23.80
C LYS A 40 18.29 -13.79 24.07
N GLN A 41 18.00 -13.02 23.03
CA GLN A 41 17.18 -11.83 23.19
C GLN A 41 15.81 -12.07 22.58
N ASN A 42 14.78 -11.85 23.40
CA ASN A 42 13.39 -11.95 23.01
C ASN A 42 13.16 -11.04 21.81
N VAL A 43 12.51 -11.55 20.77
CA VAL A 43 12.20 -10.82 19.52
C VAL A 43 11.26 -9.61 19.76
N LEU A 44 10.88 -9.36 21.03
CA LEU A 44 10.05 -8.26 21.50
C LEU A 44 10.81 -7.26 22.40
N ALA A 45 12.13 -7.38 22.55
CA ALA A 45 12.89 -6.44 23.36
C ALA A 45 13.13 -5.14 22.56
N PRO A 46 12.94 -3.96 23.19
CA PRO A 46 13.27 -2.70 22.56
C PRO A 46 14.78 -2.60 22.28
N PRO A 47 15.20 -1.81 21.27
CA PRO A 47 16.61 -1.70 20.85
C PRO A 47 17.51 -1.00 21.87
N TYR A 48 16.96 -0.42 22.93
CA TYR A 48 17.73 0.13 24.05
C TYR A 48 17.71 -0.83 25.23
N GLN A 49 18.90 -1.14 25.76
CA GLN A 49 19.04 -1.84 27.02
C GLN A 49 19.03 -0.79 28.12
N ILE A 50 18.08 -0.89 29.05
CA ILE A 50 18.10 -0.08 30.27
C ILE A 50 19.26 -0.65 31.09
N ILE A 51 20.36 0.09 31.15
CA ILE A 51 21.49 -0.21 32.02
C ILE A 51 21.05 0.20 33.41
N GLU A 52 20.66 -0.77 34.25
CA GLU A 52 20.47 -0.56 35.69
C GLU A 52 21.84 -0.46 36.36
N GLU A 53 22.55 0.64 36.13
CA GLU A 53 23.66 1.03 37.00
C GLU A 53 23.06 1.72 38.23
N GLU A 54 23.00 0.98 39.34
CA GLU A 54 22.86 1.53 40.69
C GLU A 54 24.13 2.34 41.03
N GLU A 55 24.32 3.49 40.39
CA GLU A 55 25.24 4.51 40.89
C GLU A 55 24.50 5.83 40.98
N ASP A 56 24.51 6.36 42.20
CA ASP A 56 23.99 7.64 42.65
C ASP A 56 24.40 8.77 41.69
N LEU A 57 23.57 9.03 40.68
CA LEU A 57 23.63 10.23 39.88
C LEU A 57 22.50 11.14 40.34
N ASP A 58 22.90 12.17 41.08
CA ASP A 58 22.13 13.37 41.33
C ASP A 58 21.22 13.67 40.15
N ALA A 59 19.91 13.72 40.42
CA ALA A 59 18.87 13.95 39.43
C ALA A 59 19.21 15.19 38.59
N LEU A 60 19.79 14.96 37.41
CA LEU A 60 19.80 15.92 36.33
C LEU A 60 18.33 16.12 35.95
N GLU A 61 17.78 17.23 36.45
CA GLU A 61 16.44 17.67 36.10
C GLU A 61 16.33 17.70 34.58
N SER A 62 15.42 16.87 34.05
CA SER A 62 15.01 16.93 32.66
C SER A 62 14.55 18.38 32.36
N PRO A 63 14.95 19.00 31.23
CA PRO A 63 14.50 20.34 30.86
C PRO A 63 12.99 20.46 30.65
N TYR A 64 12.27 19.35 30.71
CA TYR A 64 10.81 19.28 30.61
C TYR A 64 10.20 19.07 31.99
N GLN A 65 10.18 20.12 32.80
CA GLN A 65 9.13 20.27 33.80
C GLN A 65 7.83 20.52 33.04
N ILE A 66 7.03 19.47 32.85
CA ILE A 66 5.61 19.64 32.57
C ILE A 66 5.01 20.01 33.92
N GLU A 67 4.87 21.31 34.17
CA GLU A 67 4.04 21.79 35.26
C GLU A 67 2.65 21.16 35.09
N GLY A 68 2.20 20.48 36.14
CA GLY A 68 0.90 19.84 36.17
C GLY A 68 -0.19 20.88 36.10
N ASP A 69 -0.63 21.18 34.89
CA ASP A 69 -1.93 21.79 34.68
C ASP A 69 -2.95 20.67 34.49
N SER A 70 -3.93 20.64 35.39
CA SER A 70 -5.13 19.83 35.27
C SER A 70 -5.92 20.30 34.06
N ALA A 71 -5.60 19.76 32.88
CA ALA A 71 -6.44 19.86 31.70
C ALA A 71 -6.71 18.42 31.24
N ALA A 72 -7.99 18.07 31.21
CA ALA A 72 -8.47 16.84 30.59
C ALA A 72 -7.76 16.65 29.24
N GLU A 73 -6.98 15.59 29.12
CA GLU A 73 -6.46 15.14 27.84
C GLU A 73 -7.67 14.69 27.01
N GLU A 74 -8.21 15.64 26.24
CA GLU A 74 -9.10 15.35 25.13
C GLU A 74 -8.35 14.43 24.18
N VAL A 75 -8.82 13.19 24.10
CA VAL A 75 -8.50 12.26 23.02
C VAL A 75 -8.59 13.03 21.70
N PRO A 76 -7.52 13.15 20.89
CA PRO A 76 -7.62 13.83 19.61
C PRO A 76 -8.70 13.12 18.79
N GLU A 77 -9.74 13.88 18.47
CA GLU A 77 -10.97 13.43 17.85
C GLU A 77 -10.68 12.62 16.57
N LEU A 78 -11.33 11.45 16.50
CA LEU A 78 -11.40 10.58 15.32
C LEU A 78 -12.08 11.26 14.10
N ASP A 79 -12.45 12.54 14.21
CA ASP A 79 -13.19 13.31 13.22
C ASP A 79 -12.31 14.04 12.20
N GLU A 80 -11.05 14.40 12.51
CA GLU A 80 -10.18 15.05 11.51
C GLU A 80 -9.82 14.12 10.34
N ALA A 81 -9.48 12.85 10.62
CA ALA A 81 -9.15 11.87 9.57
C ALA A 81 -10.33 11.52 8.66
N LYS A 82 -11.57 11.64 9.17
CA LYS A 82 -12.79 11.32 8.42
C LYS A 82 -13.12 12.40 7.40
N ASN A 83 -12.83 13.66 7.72
CA ASN A 83 -13.04 14.78 6.81
C ASN A 83 -12.10 14.72 5.61
N ASP A 84 -10.85 14.32 5.82
CA ASP A 84 -9.85 14.23 4.74
C ASP A 84 -10.15 13.09 3.76
N MET A 85 -10.55 11.91 4.27
CA MET A 85 -11.02 10.82 3.40
C MET A 85 -12.27 11.21 2.61
N ARG A 86 -13.23 11.91 3.23
CA ARG A 86 -14.43 12.37 2.53
C ARG A 86 -14.09 13.39 1.44
N GLN A 87 -13.08 14.22 1.68
CA GLN A 87 -12.61 15.21 0.72
C GLN A 87 -11.94 14.59 -0.52
N VAL A 88 -11.41 13.37 -0.43
CA VAL A 88 -10.84 12.63 -1.57
C VAL A 88 -11.86 11.67 -2.20
N VAL A 89 -12.63 10.94 -1.37
CA VAL A 89 -13.58 9.94 -1.86
C VAL A 89 -14.78 10.60 -2.54
N LEU A 90 -15.25 11.75 -2.06
CA LEU A 90 -16.37 12.46 -2.67
C LEU A 90 -16.08 12.92 -4.10
N PRO A 91 -14.98 13.66 -4.40
CA PRO A 91 -14.68 14.05 -5.78
C PRO A 91 -14.33 12.85 -6.65
N LEU A 92 -13.63 11.84 -6.13
CA LEU A 92 -13.34 10.62 -6.90
C LEU A 92 -14.62 9.84 -7.24
N GLY A 93 -15.54 9.77 -6.29
CA GLY A 93 -16.88 9.19 -6.47
C GLY A 93 -17.71 9.98 -7.49
N MET A 94 -17.73 11.31 -7.40
CA MET A 94 -18.41 12.14 -8.40
C MET A 94 -17.78 12.03 -9.80
N LEU A 95 -16.45 12.00 -9.88
CA LEU A 95 -15.74 11.88 -11.16
C LEU A 95 -16.03 10.53 -11.83
N SER A 96 -15.97 9.44 -11.07
CA SER A 96 -16.26 8.10 -11.56
C SER A 96 -17.72 7.95 -11.97
N ALA A 97 -18.66 8.40 -11.14
CA ALA A 97 -20.08 8.41 -11.49
C ALA A 97 -20.34 9.26 -12.75
N GLY A 98 -19.78 10.46 -12.82
CA GLY A 98 -19.88 11.35 -13.98
C GLY A 98 -19.32 10.71 -15.25
N SER A 99 -18.17 10.04 -15.17
CA SER A 99 -17.58 9.31 -16.30
C SER A 99 -18.48 8.19 -16.82
N LEU A 100 -19.09 7.41 -15.92
CA LEU A 100 -20.03 6.34 -16.29
C LEU A 100 -21.28 6.92 -16.97
N PHE A 101 -21.89 7.95 -16.37
CA PHE A 101 -23.06 8.62 -16.96
C PHE A 101 -22.74 9.30 -18.29
N PHE A 102 -21.55 9.91 -18.43
CA PHE A 102 -21.11 10.53 -19.67
C PHE A 102 -20.92 9.48 -20.77
N LEU A 103 -20.22 8.39 -20.49
CA LEU A 103 -20.06 7.28 -21.44
C LEU A 103 -21.42 6.69 -21.84
N PHE A 104 -22.30 6.47 -20.88
CA PHE A 104 -23.64 5.97 -21.13
C PHE A 104 -24.47 6.94 -21.98
N GLY A 105 -24.40 8.24 -21.67
CA GLY A 105 -25.04 9.30 -22.45
C GLY A 105 -24.50 9.39 -23.88
N LEU A 106 -23.19 9.18 -24.06
CA LEU A 106 -22.55 9.12 -25.38
C LEU A 106 -23.02 7.88 -26.15
N MET A 107 -23.14 6.73 -25.49
CA MET A 107 -23.77 5.52 -26.03
C MET A 107 -25.21 5.80 -26.48
N LEU A 108 -26.02 6.41 -25.62
CA LEU A 108 -27.37 6.85 -25.98
C LEU A 108 -27.37 7.80 -27.18
N LEU A 109 -26.46 8.76 -27.23
CA LEU A 109 -26.40 9.73 -28.32
C LEU A 109 -26.03 9.09 -29.66
N ILE A 110 -25.08 8.14 -29.66
CA ILE A 110 -24.65 7.45 -30.90
C ILE A 110 -25.68 6.42 -31.36
N PHE A 111 -26.32 5.71 -30.42
CA PHE A 111 -27.17 4.56 -30.70
C PHE A 111 -28.67 4.83 -30.49
N SER A 112 -29.10 6.07 -30.21
CA SER A 112 -30.52 6.37 -30.13
C SER A 112 -31.13 6.35 -31.52
N ASP A 113 -32.04 5.42 -31.74
CA ASP A 113 -32.93 5.43 -32.89
C ASP A 113 -34.35 5.71 -32.38
N HIS A 114 -34.97 6.78 -32.90
CA HIS A 114 -36.30 7.26 -32.49
C HIS A 114 -36.51 7.44 -30.97
N GLY A 115 -35.46 7.81 -30.22
CA GLY A 115 -35.54 8.02 -28.77
C GLY A 115 -35.55 6.74 -27.94
N THR A 116 -35.26 5.59 -28.57
CA THR A 116 -35.05 4.31 -27.90
C THR A 116 -33.63 3.80 -28.13
N LEU A 117 -33.01 3.23 -27.10
CA LEU A 117 -31.72 2.56 -27.24
C LEU A 117 -31.96 1.12 -27.68
N THR A 118 -31.87 0.88 -28.99
CA THR A 118 -31.94 -0.47 -29.58
C THR A 118 -30.52 -0.96 -29.81
N LEU A 119 -29.93 -1.58 -28.78
CA LEU A 119 -28.61 -2.18 -28.89
C LEU A 119 -28.69 -3.47 -29.72
N SER A 120 -28.76 -3.30 -31.03
CA SER A 120 -28.71 -4.40 -32.00
C SER A 120 -27.24 -4.72 -32.29
N TRP A 121 -26.68 -5.65 -31.53
CA TRP A 121 -25.31 -6.08 -31.79
C TRP A 121 -25.30 -7.04 -32.97
N SER A 122 -24.73 -6.62 -34.09
CA SER A 122 -24.56 -7.47 -35.27
C SER A 122 -23.50 -8.52 -34.97
N ALA A 123 -23.96 -9.75 -34.76
CA ALA A 123 -23.11 -10.90 -34.52
C ALA A 123 -22.17 -11.20 -35.71
N ASP A 124 -22.45 -10.65 -36.88
CA ASP A 124 -21.63 -10.81 -38.09
C ASP A 124 -20.18 -10.36 -37.89
N TYR A 125 -19.92 -9.39 -37.00
CA TYR A 125 -18.59 -8.85 -36.74
C TYR A 125 -17.90 -9.43 -35.50
N TRP A 126 -18.35 -10.58 -34.99
CA TRP A 126 -17.75 -11.25 -33.82
C TRP A 126 -16.22 -11.41 -33.94
N TYR A 127 -15.73 -11.66 -35.16
CA TYR A 127 -14.32 -11.85 -35.45
C TYR A 127 -13.48 -10.59 -35.22
N LEU A 128 -14.02 -9.39 -35.42
CA LEU A 128 -13.30 -8.14 -35.13
C LEU A 128 -13.07 -7.98 -33.63
N TYR A 129 -14.05 -8.33 -32.80
CA TYR A 129 -13.89 -8.29 -31.35
C TYR A 129 -12.83 -9.28 -30.87
N VAL A 130 -12.82 -10.49 -31.43
CA VAL A 130 -11.77 -11.48 -31.12
C VAL A 130 -10.40 -11.01 -31.60
N LEU A 131 -10.32 -10.42 -32.79
CA LEU A 131 -9.09 -9.89 -33.35
C LEU A 131 -8.53 -8.70 -32.55
N LEU A 132 -9.37 -7.90 -31.91
CA LEU A 132 -8.95 -6.80 -31.02
C LEU A 132 -8.62 -7.30 -29.61
N ALA A 133 -9.36 -8.30 -29.12
CA ALA A 133 -9.13 -8.90 -27.81
C ALA A 133 -7.83 -9.70 -27.74
N LEU A 134 -7.48 -10.45 -28.80
CA LEU A 134 -6.25 -11.26 -28.85
C LEU A 134 -4.95 -10.44 -28.64
N PRO A 135 -4.69 -9.33 -29.35
CA PRO A 135 -3.50 -8.53 -29.11
C PRO A 135 -3.55 -7.86 -27.75
N ALA A 136 -4.71 -7.39 -27.29
CA ALA A 136 -4.85 -6.81 -25.95
C ALA A 136 -4.50 -7.84 -24.85
N LEU A 137 -5.01 -9.08 -24.96
CA LEU A 137 -4.68 -10.17 -24.06
C LEU A 137 -3.21 -10.60 -24.17
N PHE A 138 -2.67 -10.65 -25.38
CA PHE A 138 -1.27 -11.00 -25.61
C PHE A 138 -0.35 -9.95 -24.99
N PHE A 139 -0.58 -8.66 -25.23
CA PHE A 139 0.19 -7.59 -24.62
C PHE A 139 0.03 -7.58 -23.10
N GLY A 140 -1.18 -7.81 -22.58
CA GLY A 140 -1.42 -7.95 -21.14
C GLY A 140 -0.62 -9.10 -20.53
N TRP A 141 -0.64 -10.26 -21.18
CA TRP A 141 0.11 -11.44 -20.73
C TRP A 141 1.62 -11.23 -20.79
N VAL A 142 2.13 -10.63 -21.87
CA VAL A 142 3.56 -10.30 -22.00
C VAL A 142 3.98 -9.28 -20.95
N SER A 143 3.14 -8.28 -20.67
CA SER A 143 3.42 -7.28 -19.63
C SER A 143 3.50 -7.95 -18.25
N LEU A 144 2.59 -8.88 -17.94
CA LEU A 144 2.59 -9.61 -16.67
C LEU A 144 3.81 -10.57 -16.55
N GLY A 145 4.17 -11.23 -17.65
CA GLY A 145 5.33 -12.14 -17.68
C GLY A 145 6.67 -11.41 -17.61
N ARG A 146 6.76 -10.15 -18.07
CA ARG A 146 7.97 -9.33 -17.96
C ARG A 146 8.23 -8.82 -16.54
N SER A 147 7.19 -8.54 -15.76
CA SER A 147 7.35 -8.21 -14.34
C SER A 147 7.96 -9.36 -13.51
N ASP A 148 7.90 -10.61 -14.01
CA ASP A 148 8.45 -11.79 -13.32
C ASP A 148 9.96 -12.01 -13.61
N LEU A 149 10.52 -11.39 -14.67
CA LEU A 149 11.91 -11.60 -15.11
C LEU A 149 12.84 -10.40 -14.87
N GLN A 150 12.32 -9.27 -14.36
CA GLN A 150 13.11 -8.07 -14.07
C GLN A 150 13.51 -7.99 -12.57
N GLY A 151 13.34 -9.09 -11.83
CA GLY A 151 13.62 -9.23 -10.39
C GLY A 151 14.67 -10.28 -10.05
N GLU A 152 15.62 -10.54 -10.96
CA GLU A 152 16.88 -11.25 -10.69
C GLU A 152 18.06 -10.27 -10.66
#